data_AF-A0A349HF68-F1
#
_entry.id   AF-A0A349HF68-F1
#
_cell.length_a   1.000
_cell.length_b   1.000
_cell.length_c   1.000
_cell.angle_alpha   90.00
_cell.angle_beta   90.00
_cell.angle_gamma   90.00
#
_symmetry.space_group_name_H-M   'P 1'
#
loop_
_entity.id
_entity.type
_entity.pdbx_description
1 polymer ?
#
loop_
_entity_poly.entity_id
_entity_poly.type
_entity_poly.pdbx_seq_one_letter_code
_entity_poly.pdbx_strand_id
1 'polypeptide(L)'
;MVVPPNKKKIKLEYHPASSALRGANSTIDLPDPSGLKRPVSSLWELVKQSMAELDPYSRLVGKDPEAATGIAGVSLLPASIASKRDSSELNILRKICQKALATNEPSTVPTDAFLEIWPTKSSGKLTKAEAVQLTNVLALIGFGVEPDPRYGGKTPTSGEDISIFTLLNGQDVVPGHGYHQAVALVQLAGLVASADGDVSQEERSALNSHLASALGLNQADSLRLTAFFEWIVGRPASMAGLKAKLGKLTAEQREGIADFLITVAGADGIIHPKEIKMLEKVYKTMGMDPSDVQIQLHRFLASGESQPVTVKAADSAKTGYSIPARPDSGSEDEVVLDVTKLQLKREQTKEVAGLLEDVFAEEIDEPEPQIADASDFYGLDMLFKDLLEELGSKDVWERDAFEALMAKYHIMPSGAVESLNEVAFDNFDDEVLFDEEKIEVNREVLEEMLA
;
A
#
# COMPACT_ATOMS: atom_id res chain seq x y z
N MET A 1 -0.55 34.40 17.30
CA MET A 1 0.59 35.30 17.66
C MET A 1 0.09 36.34 18.66
N VAL A 2 0.67 36.42 19.86
CA VAL A 2 0.37 37.49 20.83
C VAL A 2 1.36 38.62 20.59
N VAL A 3 0.87 39.82 20.23
CA VAL A 3 1.72 40.99 19.97
C VAL A 3 1.92 41.75 21.28
N PRO A 4 3.16 41.91 21.78
CA PRO A 4 3.40 42.65 23.01
C PRO A 4 3.06 44.13 22.84
N PRO A 5 2.55 44.80 23.89
CA PRO A 5 2.15 46.21 23.80
C PRO A 5 3.35 47.10 23.47
N ASN A 6 3.24 47.85 22.38
CA ASN A 6 4.24 48.82 21.95
C ASN A 6 4.07 50.16 22.69
N LYS A 7 5.17 50.86 22.96
CA LYS A 7 5.14 52.22 23.54
C LYS A 7 4.70 53.29 22.55
N LYS A 8 4.83 53.02 21.24
CA LYS A 8 4.36 53.93 20.18
C LYS A 8 2.83 53.95 20.18
N LYS A 9 2.23 55.14 20.23
CA LYS A 9 0.78 55.35 20.17
C LYS A 9 0.34 55.70 18.75
N ILE A 10 -0.91 55.40 18.39
CA ILE A 10 -1.48 55.73 17.08
C ILE A 10 -1.61 57.25 16.94
N LYS A 11 -1.05 57.80 15.87
CA LYS A 11 -1.21 59.20 15.46
C LYS A 11 -2.21 59.27 14.32
N LEU A 12 -3.24 60.08 14.49
CA LEU A 12 -4.18 60.47 13.44
C LEU A 12 -3.74 61.81 12.87
N GLU A 13 -3.57 61.88 11.56
CA GLU A 13 -3.22 63.09 10.85
C GLU A 13 -4.24 63.34 9.73
N TYR A 14 -4.89 64.49 9.76
CA TYR A 14 -5.82 64.96 8.75
C TYR A 14 -5.14 66.02 7.89
N HIS A 15 -5.03 65.73 6.59
CA HIS A 15 -4.47 66.62 5.60
C HIS A 15 -5.57 66.99 4.60
N PRO A 16 -6.14 68.21 4.66
CA PRO A 16 -7.14 68.65 3.71
C PRO A 16 -6.52 68.84 2.31
N ALA A 17 -7.29 68.56 1.26
CA ALA A 17 -6.85 68.76 -0.12
C ALA A 17 -6.61 70.24 -0.49
N SER A 18 -7.20 71.17 0.27
CA SER A 18 -6.98 72.61 0.12
C SER A 18 -5.95 73.10 1.13
N SER A 19 -4.94 73.81 0.65
CA SER A 19 -3.89 74.44 1.47
C SER A 19 -4.41 75.58 2.36
N ALA A 20 -5.62 76.08 2.10
CA ALA A 20 -6.28 77.10 2.93
C ALA A 20 -6.87 76.53 4.23
N LEU A 21 -7.11 75.22 4.29
CA LEU A 21 -7.62 74.55 5.49
C LEU A 21 -6.44 74.04 6.33
N ARG A 22 -6.50 74.24 7.65
CA ARG A 22 -5.49 73.67 8.55
C ARG A 22 -5.75 72.19 8.72
N GLY A 23 -4.69 71.39 8.57
CA GLY A 23 -4.72 69.99 9.00
C GLY A 23 -4.92 69.87 10.51
N ALA A 24 -5.32 68.68 10.95
CA ALA A 24 -5.47 68.36 12.37
C ALA A 24 -4.63 67.13 12.69
N ASN A 25 -4.01 67.10 13.86
CA ASN A 25 -3.37 65.91 14.38
C ASN A 25 -3.91 65.57 15.78
N SER A 26 -4.04 64.29 16.05
CA SER A 26 -4.45 63.78 17.36
C SER A 26 -3.74 62.47 17.64
N THR A 27 -3.51 62.16 18.92
CA THR A 27 -2.91 60.89 19.33
C THR A 27 -3.93 60.11 20.14
N ILE A 28 -4.19 58.87 19.74
CA ILE A 28 -5.09 57.98 20.47
C ILE A 28 -4.24 57.18 21.47
N ASP A 29 -4.78 56.94 22.67
CA ASP A 29 -4.14 56.08 23.67
C ASP A 29 -4.31 54.59 23.35
N LEU A 30 -3.88 54.19 22.16
CA LEU A 30 -3.83 52.81 21.70
C LEU A 30 -2.43 52.52 21.13
N PRO A 31 -1.80 51.38 21.49
CA PRO A 31 -0.52 50.97 20.93
C PRO A 31 -0.58 50.81 19.40
N ASP A 32 0.41 51.34 18.70
CA ASP A 32 0.59 51.22 17.25
C ASP A 32 1.56 50.07 16.93
N PRO A 33 1.07 48.95 16.38
CA PRO A 33 1.92 47.80 16.03
C PRO A 33 2.65 47.96 14.68
N SER A 34 2.35 48.98 13.86
CA SER A 34 2.86 49.12 12.49
C SER A 34 4.39 49.21 12.38
N GLY A 35 5.06 49.72 13.43
CA GLY A 35 6.51 49.83 13.48
C GLY A 35 7.23 48.58 14.01
N LEU A 36 6.50 47.55 14.44
CA LEU A 36 7.10 46.36 15.02
C LEU A 36 7.63 45.42 13.92
N LYS A 37 8.96 45.31 13.83
CA LYS A 37 9.61 44.46 12.82
C LYS A 37 9.31 42.98 12.99
N ARG A 38 9.28 42.48 14.23
CA ARG A 38 9.12 41.04 14.52
C ARG A 38 7.75 40.48 14.11
N PRO A 39 6.60 41.05 14.54
CA PRO A 39 5.28 40.60 14.08
C PRO A 39 5.11 40.70 12.56
N VAL A 40 5.61 41.79 11.95
CA VAL A 40 5.57 41.97 10.50
C VAL A 40 6.42 40.90 9.78
N SER A 41 7.60 40.57 10.30
CA SER A 41 8.43 39.49 9.76
C SER A 41 7.73 38.13 9.84
N SER A 42 7.08 37.82 10.97
CA SER A 42 6.32 36.58 11.11
C SER A 42 5.09 36.51 10.19
N LEU A 43 4.41 37.64 9.95
CA LEU A 43 3.36 37.69 8.92
C LEU A 43 3.92 37.48 7.51
N TRP A 44 5.10 38.04 7.22
CA TRP A 44 5.79 37.81 5.95
C TRP A 44 6.22 36.36 5.74
N GLU A 45 6.58 35.63 6.79
CA GLU A 45 6.85 34.19 6.72
C GLU A 45 5.61 33.42 6.27
N LEU A 46 4.42 33.75 6.81
CA LEU A 46 3.15 33.15 6.35
C LEU A 46 2.87 33.48 4.88
N VAL A 47 3.08 34.73 4.46
CA VAL A 47 2.92 35.13 3.06
C VAL A 47 3.85 34.33 2.16
N LYS A 48 5.13 34.19 2.55
CA LYS A 48 6.10 33.38 1.79
C LYS A 48 5.69 31.93 1.70
N GLN A 49 5.18 31.34 2.78
CA GLN A 49 4.68 29.97 2.78
C GLN A 49 3.50 29.83 1.80
N SER A 50 2.50 30.71 1.87
CA SER A 50 1.37 30.67 0.95
C SER A 50 1.78 30.90 -0.51
N MET A 51 2.76 31.76 -0.77
CA MET A 51 3.32 31.95 -2.12
C MET A 51 4.02 30.68 -2.62
N ALA A 52 4.79 30.00 -1.77
CA ALA A 52 5.47 28.76 -2.13
C ALA A 52 4.46 27.63 -2.43
N GLU A 53 3.41 27.49 -1.61
CA GLU A 53 2.33 26.52 -1.83
C GLU A 53 1.54 26.77 -3.11
N LEU A 54 1.41 28.03 -3.55
CA LEU A 54 0.71 28.41 -4.79
C LEU A 54 1.60 28.50 -6.02
N ASP A 55 2.93 28.41 -5.87
CA ASP A 55 3.89 28.57 -6.96
C ASP A 55 3.68 27.55 -8.09
N PRO A 56 3.44 26.24 -7.83
CA PRO A 56 3.16 25.26 -8.88
C PRO A 56 1.92 25.62 -9.70
N TYR A 57 0.84 26.05 -9.02
CA TYR A 57 -0.38 26.51 -9.67
C TYR A 57 -0.14 27.77 -10.50
N SER A 58 0.59 28.76 -9.96
CA SER A 58 0.93 30.00 -10.66
C SER A 58 1.73 29.74 -11.93
N ARG A 59 2.66 28.78 -11.91
CA ARG A 59 3.43 28.37 -13.09
C ARG A 59 2.53 27.72 -14.14
N LEU A 60 1.60 26.86 -13.73
CA LEU A 60 0.65 26.23 -14.66
C LEU A 60 -0.23 27.30 -15.32
N VAL A 61 -0.78 28.25 -14.55
CA VAL A 61 -1.58 29.36 -15.11
C VAL A 61 -0.78 30.16 -16.16
N GLY A 62 0.51 30.40 -15.92
CA GLY A 62 1.36 31.11 -16.86
C GLY A 62 1.69 30.33 -18.14
N LYS A 63 1.72 28.99 -18.06
CA LYS A 63 2.04 28.10 -19.20
C LYS A 63 0.80 27.72 -20.00
N ASP A 64 -0.27 27.35 -19.32
CA ASP A 64 -1.52 26.85 -19.87
C ASP A 64 -2.72 27.27 -18.97
N PRO A 65 -3.35 28.42 -19.28
CA PRO A 65 -4.48 28.92 -18.52
C PRO A 65 -5.71 28.00 -18.55
N GLU A 66 -5.92 27.24 -19.63
CA GLU A 66 -7.08 26.35 -19.75
C GLU A 66 -6.90 25.12 -18.86
N ALA A 67 -5.73 24.47 -18.92
CA ALA A 67 -5.42 23.33 -18.05
C ALA A 67 -5.47 23.69 -16.55
N ALA A 68 -5.15 24.94 -16.20
CA ALA A 68 -5.23 25.45 -14.83
C ALA A 68 -6.67 25.57 -14.28
N THR A 69 -7.70 25.47 -15.12
CA THR A 69 -9.11 25.44 -14.70
C THR A 69 -9.64 24.02 -14.46
N GLY A 70 -9.02 23.02 -15.09
CA GLY A 70 -9.38 21.61 -14.95
C GLY A 70 -8.69 20.92 -13.77
N ILE A 71 -8.62 19.58 -13.85
CA ILE A 71 -8.11 18.73 -12.77
C ILE A 71 -6.62 18.94 -12.47
N ALA A 72 -5.80 19.24 -13.48
CA ALA A 72 -4.39 19.57 -13.31
C ALA A 72 -4.19 20.85 -12.49
N GLY A 73 -5.11 21.81 -12.60
CA GLY A 73 -5.11 23.00 -11.74
C GLY A 73 -5.50 22.70 -10.30
N VAL A 74 -6.47 21.80 -10.10
CA VAL A 74 -6.92 21.41 -8.76
C VAL A 74 -5.84 20.62 -8.01
N SER A 75 -5.14 19.71 -8.68
CA SER A 75 -4.10 18.87 -8.06
C SER A 75 -2.90 19.67 -7.53
N LEU A 76 -2.69 20.88 -8.04
CA LEU A 76 -1.60 21.78 -7.64
C LEU A 76 -2.01 22.81 -6.57
N LEU A 77 -3.29 22.85 -6.19
CA LEU A 77 -3.78 23.82 -5.20
C LEU A 77 -3.73 23.25 -3.77
N PRO A 78 -3.51 24.11 -2.76
CA PRO A 78 -3.67 23.72 -1.36
C PRO A 78 -5.09 23.22 -1.06
N ALA A 79 -5.22 22.21 -0.20
CA ALA A 79 -6.50 21.54 0.09
C ALA A 79 -7.62 22.52 0.51
N SER A 80 -7.29 23.58 1.26
CA SER A 80 -8.23 24.62 1.70
C SER A 80 -8.86 25.44 0.57
N ILE A 81 -8.20 25.47 -0.59
CA ILE A 81 -8.65 26.19 -1.79
C ILE A 81 -9.23 25.19 -2.79
N ALA A 82 -8.52 24.08 -3.02
CA ALA A 82 -8.94 23.03 -3.95
C ALA A 82 -10.33 22.47 -3.60
N SER A 83 -10.66 22.30 -2.31
CA SER A 83 -11.97 21.78 -1.86
C SER A 83 -13.16 22.69 -2.20
N LYS A 84 -12.91 23.97 -2.54
CA LYS A 84 -13.92 24.94 -2.94
C LYS A 84 -14.03 25.09 -4.46
N ARG A 85 -13.17 24.40 -5.22
CA ARG A 85 -13.23 24.41 -6.67
C ARG A 85 -14.18 23.34 -7.17
N ASP A 86 -15.02 23.76 -8.10
CA ASP A 86 -15.80 22.85 -8.91
C ASP A 86 -15.19 22.77 -10.31
N SER A 87 -15.03 21.55 -10.81
CA SER A 87 -14.69 21.26 -12.20
C SER A 87 -15.55 20.10 -12.71
N SER A 88 -15.73 19.98 -14.02
CA SER A 88 -16.43 18.86 -14.66
C SER A 88 -15.77 17.53 -14.30
N GLU A 89 -14.45 17.47 -14.37
CA GLU A 89 -13.61 16.30 -14.15
C GLU A 89 -13.70 15.81 -12.70
N LEU A 90 -13.63 16.74 -11.73
CA LEU A 90 -13.82 16.42 -10.31
C LEU A 90 -15.20 15.82 -10.03
N ASN A 91 -16.24 16.34 -10.68
CA ASN A 91 -17.59 15.81 -10.54
C ASN A 91 -17.73 14.41 -11.15
N ILE A 92 -17.01 14.11 -12.22
CA ILE A 92 -16.96 12.76 -12.81
C ILE A 92 -16.24 11.81 -11.85
N LEU A 93 -15.06 12.17 -11.33
CA LEU A 93 -14.34 11.36 -10.35
C LEU A 93 -15.18 11.06 -9.11
N ARG A 94 -15.85 12.09 -8.57
CA ARG A 94 -16.76 11.92 -7.43
C ARG A 94 -17.87 10.92 -7.74
N LYS A 95 -18.45 10.95 -8.94
CA LYS A 95 -19.49 10.00 -9.35
C LYS A 95 -18.94 8.58 -9.50
N ILE A 96 -17.72 8.41 -10.03
CA ILE A 96 -17.06 7.11 -10.14
C ILE A 96 -16.88 6.50 -8.74
N CYS A 97 -16.29 7.25 -7.81
CA CYS A 97 -16.09 6.80 -6.44
C CYS A 97 -17.41 6.51 -5.71
N GLN A 98 -18.40 7.39 -5.83
CA GLN A 98 -19.73 7.18 -5.22
C GLN A 98 -20.45 5.95 -5.77
N LYS A 99 -20.30 5.67 -7.07
CA LYS A 99 -20.87 4.48 -7.71
C LYS A 99 -20.19 3.21 -7.21
N ALA A 100 -18.86 3.23 -7.08
CA ALA A 100 -18.09 2.10 -6.57
C ALA A 100 -18.42 1.80 -5.10
N LEU A 101 -18.63 2.85 -4.30
CA LEU A 101 -18.88 2.77 -2.85
C LEU A 101 -20.37 2.76 -2.49
N ALA A 102 -21.23 2.24 -3.37
CA ALA A 102 -22.68 2.24 -3.13
C ALA A 102 -23.10 1.48 -1.85
N THR A 103 -22.31 0.49 -1.44
CA THR A 103 -22.49 -0.32 -0.22
C THR A 103 -21.77 0.27 1.00
N ASN A 104 -21.04 1.38 0.86
CA ASN A 104 -20.10 1.95 1.84
C ASN A 104 -18.92 1.03 2.22
N GLU A 105 -18.69 -0.05 1.49
CA GLU A 105 -17.54 -0.93 1.66
C GLU A 105 -16.47 -0.61 0.61
N PRO A 106 -15.18 -0.87 0.89
CA PRO A 106 -14.13 -0.74 -0.11
C PRO A 106 -14.45 -1.55 -1.36
N SER A 107 -14.12 -1.02 -2.54
CA SER A 107 -14.48 -1.63 -3.81
C SER A 107 -13.43 -1.34 -4.88
N THR A 108 -13.21 -2.31 -5.76
CA THR A 108 -12.25 -2.18 -6.87
C THR A 108 -12.87 -1.45 -8.06
N VAL A 109 -12.05 -0.61 -8.69
CA VAL A 109 -12.40 0.14 -9.90
C VAL A 109 -11.26 0.03 -10.90
N PRO A 110 -11.55 -0.21 -12.18
CA PRO A 110 -10.53 -0.23 -13.22
C PRO A 110 -9.77 1.09 -13.29
N THR A 111 -8.44 1.01 -13.36
CA THR A 111 -7.56 2.17 -13.47
C THR A 111 -7.90 3.02 -14.69
N ASP A 112 -8.37 2.39 -15.77
CA ASP A 112 -8.78 3.05 -17.01
C ASP A 112 -9.85 4.12 -16.80
N ALA A 113 -10.76 3.93 -15.84
CA ALA A 113 -11.78 4.92 -15.50
C ALA A 113 -11.17 6.23 -14.97
N PHE A 114 -9.97 6.19 -14.40
CA PHE A 114 -9.22 7.36 -13.95
C PHE A 114 -8.33 7.92 -15.06
N LEU A 115 -7.70 7.06 -15.85
CA LEU A 115 -6.84 7.46 -16.98
C LEU A 115 -7.61 8.24 -18.04
N GLU A 116 -8.88 7.91 -18.30
CA GLU A 116 -9.72 8.65 -19.25
C GLU A 116 -9.95 10.13 -18.86
N ILE A 117 -9.87 10.43 -17.56
CA ILE A 117 -10.15 11.76 -17.00
C ILE A 117 -8.84 12.51 -16.71
N TRP A 118 -7.80 11.78 -16.36
CA TRP A 118 -6.52 12.35 -16.01
C TRP A 118 -5.71 12.69 -17.27
N PRO A 119 -5.19 13.91 -17.42
CA PRO A 119 -4.32 14.26 -18.53
C PRO A 119 -2.97 13.55 -18.35
N THR A 120 -2.85 12.31 -18.83
CA THR A 120 -1.61 11.55 -18.74
C THR A 120 -0.65 11.98 -19.84
N LYS A 121 0.64 12.12 -19.49
CA LYS A 121 1.70 12.35 -20.48
C LYS A 121 2.11 11.07 -21.21
N SER A 122 1.86 9.92 -20.57
CA SER A 122 2.20 8.59 -21.05
C SER A 122 0.92 7.83 -21.40
N SER A 123 0.95 7.07 -22.50
CA SER A 123 -0.16 6.22 -22.91
C SER A 123 -0.33 5.07 -21.90
N GLY A 124 -1.51 4.93 -21.30
CA GLY A 124 -1.87 3.76 -20.49
C GLY A 124 -1.21 3.63 -19.10
N LYS A 125 -0.41 4.59 -18.63
CA LYS A 125 0.20 4.52 -17.28
C LYS A 125 0.34 5.90 -16.65
N LEU A 126 0.14 5.96 -15.33
CA LEU A 126 0.48 7.15 -14.52
C LEU A 126 1.96 7.09 -14.12
N THR A 127 2.69 8.18 -14.32
CA THR A 127 3.98 8.37 -13.66
C THR A 127 3.78 8.40 -12.14
N LYS A 128 4.83 8.12 -11.34
CA LYS A 128 4.76 8.20 -9.86
C LYS A 128 4.22 9.57 -9.40
N ALA A 129 4.64 10.65 -10.06
CA ALA A 129 4.16 12.00 -9.76
C ALA A 129 2.66 12.18 -10.08
N GLU A 130 2.18 11.69 -11.22
CA GLU A 130 0.76 11.76 -11.59
C GLU A 130 -0.10 10.88 -10.67
N ALA A 131 0.38 9.69 -10.29
CA ALA A 131 -0.31 8.81 -9.37
C ALA A 131 -0.48 9.47 -7.99
N VAL A 132 0.59 10.09 -7.46
CA VAL A 132 0.52 10.85 -6.20
C VAL A 132 -0.46 12.03 -6.31
N GLN A 133 -0.47 12.74 -7.44
CA GLN A 133 -1.41 13.83 -7.68
C GLN A 133 -2.86 13.34 -7.75
N LEU A 134 -3.13 12.23 -8.43
CA LEU A 134 -4.45 11.61 -8.48
C LEU A 134 -4.92 11.26 -7.08
N THR A 135 -4.08 10.59 -6.28
CA THR A 135 -4.41 10.24 -4.90
C THR A 135 -4.71 11.47 -4.05
N ASN A 136 -3.94 12.55 -4.19
CA ASN A 136 -4.20 13.80 -3.47
C ASN A 136 -5.54 14.44 -3.88
N VAL A 137 -5.90 14.37 -5.16
CA VAL A 137 -7.21 14.86 -5.66
C VAL A 137 -8.35 14.01 -5.13
N LEU A 138 -8.20 12.68 -5.09
CA LEU A 138 -9.20 11.78 -4.52
C LEU A 138 -9.37 12.04 -3.02
N ALA A 139 -8.27 12.24 -2.30
CA ALA A 139 -8.29 12.57 -0.87
C ALA A 139 -9.05 13.88 -0.60
N LEU A 140 -8.87 14.90 -1.45
CA LEU A 140 -9.59 16.16 -1.37
C LEU A 140 -11.11 16.00 -1.45
N ILE A 141 -11.59 15.05 -2.26
CA ILE A 141 -13.02 14.78 -2.42
C ILE A 141 -13.53 13.69 -1.46
N GLY A 142 -12.71 13.26 -0.50
CA GLY A 142 -13.08 12.38 0.60
C GLY A 142 -12.82 10.88 0.36
N PHE A 143 -12.06 10.52 -0.68
CA PHE A 143 -11.79 9.13 -1.03
C PHE A 143 -10.30 8.80 -0.92
N GLY A 144 -10.00 7.63 -0.38
CA GLY A 144 -8.66 7.05 -0.41
C GLY A 144 -8.57 5.99 -1.49
N VAL A 145 -7.34 5.67 -1.89
CA VAL A 145 -7.07 4.57 -2.82
C VAL A 145 -6.00 3.66 -2.26
N GLU A 146 -6.09 2.38 -2.61
CA GLU A 146 -5.04 1.39 -2.40
C GLU A 146 -4.81 0.61 -3.71
N PRO A 147 -3.55 0.36 -4.12
CA PRO A 147 -2.31 0.72 -3.43
C PRO A 147 -2.01 2.24 -3.51
N ASP A 148 -1.67 2.85 -2.37
CA ASP A 148 -1.35 4.28 -2.30
C ASP A 148 0.14 4.56 -2.59
N PRO A 149 0.49 5.22 -3.71
CA PRO A 149 1.89 5.48 -4.08
C PRO A 149 2.63 6.42 -3.11
N ARG A 150 1.91 7.11 -2.22
CA ARG A 150 2.51 7.96 -1.19
C ARG A 150 3.03 7.15 -0.01
N TYR A 151 2.60 5.89 0.13
CA TYR A 151 2.93 5.00 1.23
C TYR A 151 3.54 3.67 0.76
N GLY A 152 4.29 3.69 -0.36
CA GLY A 152 4.98 2.51 -0.91
C GLY A 152 4.14 1.67 -1.88
N GLY A 153 2.92 2.11 -2.21
CA GLY A 153 2.05 1.42 -3.15
C GLY A 153 2.55 1.45 -4.60
N LYS A 154 2.27 0.39 -5.35
CA LYS A 154 2.53 0.31 -6.80
C LYS A 154 1.75 1.39 -7.54
N THR A 155 2.34 1.99 -8.58
CA THR A 155 1.63 2.95 -9.42
C THR A 155 0.53 2.29 -10.25
N PRO A 156 -0.68 2.85 -10.32
CA PRO A 156 -1.76 2.33 -11.15
C PRO A 156 -1.38 2.28 -12.63
N THR A 157 -1.73 1.18 -13.30
CA THR A 157 -1.45 0.93 -14.73
C THR A 157 -2.75 0.56 -15.45
N SER A 158 -2.85 0.79 -16.76
CA SER A 158 -4.02 0.38 -17.55
C SER A 158 -4.23 -1.14 -17.50
N GLY A 159 -5.50 -1.58 -17.51
CA GLY A 159 -5.87 -3.00 -17.35
C GLY A 159 -5.77 -3.55 -15.91
N GLU A 160 -5.25 -2.76 -14.98
CA GLU A 160 -5.18 -3.08 -13.56
C GLU A 160 -6.31 -2.38 -12.77
N ASP A 161 -6.74 -2.96 -11.66
CA ASP A 161 -7.72 -2.35 -10.75
C ASP A 161 -7.04 -1.59 -9.60
N ILE A 162 -7.73 -0.60 -9.05
CA ILE A 162 -7.41 0.05 -7.77
C ILE A 162 -8.60 -0.07 -6.81
N SER A 163 -8.33 -0.26 -5.52
CA SER A 163 -9.37 -0.25 -4.49
C SER A 163 -9.60 1.17 -3.99
N ILE A 164 -10.87 1.54 -3.81
CA ILE A 164 -11.30 2.85 -3.33
C ILE A 164 -12.05 2.65 -2.02
N PHE A 165 -11.89 3.59 -1.09
CA PHE A 165 -12.62 3.62 0.17
C PHE A 165 -12.93 5.05 0.61
N THR A 166 -13.86 5.20 1.55
CA THR A 166 -14.19 6.51 2.13
C THR A 166 -13.19 6.87 3.24
N LEU A 167 -12.58 8.05 3.16
CA LEU A 167 -11.68 8.52 4.21
C LEU A 167 -12.44 8.84 5.50
N LEU A 168 -11.83 8.51 6.64
CA LEU A 168 -12.40 8.81 7.95
C LEU A 168 -12.53 10.33 8.13
N ASN A 169 -13.75 10.82 8.34
CA ASN A 169 -14.07 12.25 8.39
C ASN A 169 -13.66 13.05 7.15
N GLY A 170 -13.47 12.38 6.00
CA GLY A 170 -12.98 13.02 4.77
C GLY A 170 -11.55 13.55 4.87
N GLN A 171 -10.78 13.09 5.87
CA GLN A 171 -9.40 13.50 6.07
C GLN A 171 -8.46 12.34 5.77
N ASP A 172 -7.43 12.65 4.99
CA ASP A 172 -6.33 11.74 4.79
C ASP A 172 -5.34 11.88 5.95
N VAL A 173 -5.12 10.77 6.65
CA VAL A 173 -4.22 10.69 7.80
C VAL A 173 -2.99 9.92 7.36
N VAL A 174 -1.81 10.49 7.62
CA VAL A 174 -0.55 9.81 7.38
C VAL A 174 -0.52 8.54 8.24
N PRO A 175 -0.23 7.37 7.66
CA PRO A 175 -0.22 6.11 8.38
C PRO A 175 0.68 6.14 9.62
N GLY A 176 0.22 5.46 10.67
CA GLY A 176 0.94 5.37 11.94
C GLY A 176 2.11 4.38 11.91
N HIS A 177 2.78 4.26 13.06
CA HIS A 177 3.74 3.19 13.31
C HIS A 177 3.03 1.83 13.18
N GLY A 178 3.68 0.85 12.53
CA GLY A 178 3.10 -0.48 12.31
C GLY A 178 2.40 -0.68 10.97
N TYR A 179 2.15 0.38 10.18
CA TYR A 179 1.38 0.27 8.93
C TYR A 179 2.08 -0.58 7.87
N HIS A 180 3.36 -0.34 7.59
CA HIS A 180 4.09 -1.11 6.56
C HIS A 180 4.22 -2.60 6.93
N GLN A 181 4.35 -2.90 8.23
CA GLN A 181 4.30 -4.28 8.74
C GLN A 181 2.92 -4.90 8.49
N ALA A 182 1.86 -4.15 8.76
CA ALA A 182 0.50 -4.59 8.50
C ALA A 182 0.27 -4.89 7.02
N VAL A 183 0.74 -4.02 6.12
CA VAL A 183 0.63 -4.20 4.65
C VAL A 183 1.24 -5.54 4.23
N ALA A 184 2.44 -5.87 4.72
CA ALA A 184 3.09 -7.13 4.40
C ALA A 184 2.31 -8.36 4.93
N LEU A 185 1.81 -8.28 6.16
CA LEU A 185 0.99 -9.35 6.74
C LEU A 185 -0.33 -9.53 5.98
N VAL A 186 -0.98 -8.43 5.59
CA VAL A 186 -2.18 -8.44 4.75
C VAL A 186 -1.89 -9.05 3.39
N GLN A 187 -0.73 -8.76 2.79
CA GLN A 187 -0.34 -9.33 1.51
C GLN A 187 -0.16 -10.85 1.59
N LEU A 188 0.49 -11.36 2.64
CA LEU A 188 0.62 -12.79 2.88
C LEU A 188 -0.73 -13.46 3.18
N ALA A 189 -1.56 -12.82 4.01
CA ALA A 189 -2.90 -13.33 4.33
C ALA A 189 -3.79 -13.36 3.07
N GLY A 190 -3.78 -12.31 2.26
CA GLY A 190 -4.54 -12.23 1.01
C GLY A 190 -4.09 -13.24 -0.03
N LEU A 191 -2.80 -13.59 -0.06
CA LEU A 191 -2.30 -14.66 -0.92
C LEU A 191 -2.84 -16.05 -0.50
N VAL A 192 -2.87 -16.32 0.81
CA VAL A 192 -3.37 -17.59 1.35
C VAL A 192 -4.88 -17.68 1.17
N ALA A 193 -5.62 -16.65 1.58
CA ALA A 193 -7.08 -16.62 1.52
C ALA A 193 -7.61 -16.62 0.07
N SER A 194 -6.95 -15.96 -0.88
CA SER A 194 -7.40 -15.98 -2.28
C SER A 194 -7.00 -17.25 -3.06
N ALA A 195 -6.31 -18.20 -2.43
CA ALA A 195 -5.77 -19.37 -3.11
C ALA A 195 -6.85 -20.31 -3.66
N ASP A 196 -8.02 -20.36 -3.02
CA ASP A 196 -9.14 -21.17 -3.47
C ASP A 196 -10.15 -20.42 -4.36
N GLY A 197 -10.09 -19.08 -4.32
CA GLY A 197 -10.88 -18.15 -5.11
C GLY A 197 -12.08 -17.56 -4.38
N ASP A 198 -12.29 -17.88 -3.09
CA ASP A 198 -13.37 -17.31 -2.29
C ASP A 198 -12.85 -16.99 -0.88
N VAL A 199 -13.10 -15.76 -0.43
CA VAL A 199 -12.70 -15.34 0.92
C VAL A 199 -13.98 -15.13 1.71
N SER A 200 -14.07 -15.69 2.91
CA SER A 200 -15.24 -15.55 3.78
C SER A 200 -15.28 -14.17 4.49
N GLN A 201 -16.43 -13.81 5.07
CA GLN A 201 -16.53 -12.59 5.86
C GLN A 201 -15.85 -12.74 7.23
N GLU A 202 -15.83 -13.96 7.73
CA GLU A 202 -15.20 -14.37 8.98
C GLU A 202 -13.68 -14.17 8.92
N GLU A 203 -13.03 -14.57 7.83
CA GLU A 203 -11.59 -14.35 7.60
C GLU A 203 -11.24 -12.87 7.49
N ARG A 204 -12.05 -12.08 6.76
CA ARG A 204 -11.89 -10.62 6.67
C ARG A 204 -11.94 -9.97 8.06
N SER A 205 -12.93 -10.37 8.86
CA SER A 205 -13.13 -9.87 10.21
C SER A 205 -12.00 -10.27 11.15
N ALA A 206 -11.54 -11.52 11.06
CA ALA A 206 -10.43 -12.05 11.84
C ALA A 206 -9.11 -11.34 11.52
N LEU A 207 -8.81 -11.14 10.23
CA LEU A 207 -7.64 -10.41 9.76
C LEU A 207 -7.62 -8.99 10.34
N ASN A 208 -8.70 -8.23 10.16
CA ASN A 208 -8.81 -6.86 10.63
C ASN A 208 -8.72 -6.75 12.16
N SER A 209 -9.41 -7.64 12.88
CA SER A 209 -9.40 -7.65 14.35
C SER A 209 -8.02 -8.01 14.91
N HIS A 210 -7.35 -8.98 14.29
CA HIS A 210 -6.02 -9.41 14.70
C HIS A 210 -4.99 -8.30 14.44
N LEU A 211 -4.99 -7.69 13.25
CA LEU A 211 -4.06 -6.60 12.93
C LEU A 211 -4.27 -5.37 13.83
N ALA A 212 -5.53 -4.98 14.06
CA ALA A 212 -5.84 -3.86 14.94
C ALA A 212 -5.34 -4.08 16.37
N SER A 213 -5.52 -5.29 16.92
CA SER A 213 -5.05 -5.62 18.27
C SER A 213 -3.53 -5.83 18.35
N ALA A 214 -2.91 -6.41 17.33
CA ALA A 214 -1.50 -6.79 17.31
C ALA A 214 -0.57 -5.58 17.13
N LEU A 215 -0.94 -4.68 16.21
CA LEU A 215 -0.10 -3.57 15.77
C LEU A 215 -0.54 -2.22 16.35
N GLY A 216 -1.64 -2.19 17.12
CA GLY A 216 -2.17 -0.95 17.71
C GLY A 216 -2.62 0.06 16.66
N LEU A 217 -3.15 -0.43 15.53
CA LEU A 217 -3.53 0.40 14.39
C LEU A 217 -4.65 1.36 14.77
N ASN A 218 -4.56 2.57 14.22
CA ASN A 218 -5.66 3.52 14.32
C ASN A 218 -6.78 3.15 13.33
N GLN A 219 -7.97 3.74 13.49
CA GLN A 219 -9.12 3.43 12.65
C GLN A 219 -8.91 3.77 11.16
N ALA A 220 -8.15 4.82 10.84
CA ALA A 220 -7.84 5.18 9.46
C ALA A 220 -6.92 4.15 8.79
N ASP A 221 -5.92 3.65 9.53
CA ASP A 221 -5.01 2.60 9.07
C ASP A 221 -5.77 1.28 8.83
N SER A 222 -6.69 0.91 9.73
CA SER A 222 -7.54 -0.28 9.55
C SER A 222 -8.42 -0.21 8.31
N LEU A 223 -9.01 0.96 8.02
CA LEU A 223 -9.80 1.17 6.80
C LEU A 223 -8.95 1.04 5.54
N ARG A 224 -7.75 1.63 5.54
CA ARG A 224 -6.76 1.50 4.46
C ARG A 224 -6.39 0.04 4.22
N LEU A 225 -6.04 -0.68 5.27
CA LEU A 225 -5.65 -2.10 5.15
C LEU A 225 -6.80 -2.98 4.67
N THR A 226 -8.04 -2.67 5.06
CA THR A 226 -9.22 -3.37 4.52
C THR A 226 -9.33 -3.13 3.01
N ALA A 227 -9.18 -1.88 2.55
CA ALA A 227 -9.20 -1.57 1.13
C ALA A 227 -8.05 -2.23 0.36
N PHE A 228 -6.85 -2.28 0.95
CA PHE A 228 -5.69 -2.97 0.40
C PHE A 228 -5.91 -4.48 0.32
N PHE A 229 -6.56 -5.09 1.31
CA PHE A 229 -6.92 -6.50 1.28
C PHE A 229 -7.89 -6.82 0.13
N GLU A 230 -8.96 -6.03 -0.03
CA GLU A 230 -9.90 -6.21 -1.15
C GLU A 230 -9.20 -6.08 -2.52
N TRP A 231 -8.20 -5.19 -2.61
CA TRP A 231 -7.38 -5.07 -3.82
C TRP A 231 -6.57 -6.34 -4.12
N ILE A 232 -6.01 -7.00 -3.10
CA ILE A 232 -5.23 -8.24 -3.25
C ILE A 232 -6.14 -9.41 -3.64
N VAL A 233 -7.28 -9.55 -2.97
CA VAL A 233 -8.21 -10.67 -3.19
C VAL A 233 -8.82 -10.65 -4.59
N GLY A 234 -9.02 -9.46 -5.17
CA GLY A 234 -9.51 -9.31 -6.54
C GLY A 234 -8.50 -9.69 -7.64
N ARG A 235 -7.27 -10.10 -7.29
CA ARG A 235 -6.16 -10.34 -8.22
C ARG A 235 -5.59 -11.75 -8.12
N PRO A 236 -4.92 -12.23 -9.18
CA PRO A 236 -4.22 -13.51 -9.11
C PRO A 236 -3.12 -13.47 -8.04
N ALA A 237 -3.07 -14.52 -7.22
CA ALA A 237 -2.09 -14.71 -6.16
C ALA A 237 -0.64 -14.66 -6.71
N SER A 238 0.16 -13.69 -6.27
CA SER A 238 1.58 -13.55 -6.63
C SER A 238 2.49 -13.45 -5.41
N MET A 239 3.59 -14.20 -5.44
CA MET A 239 4.66 -14.19 -4.43
C MET A 239 5.80 -13.20 -4.76
N ALA A 240 5.71 -12.48 -5.89
CA ALA A 240 6.73 -11.54 -6.34
C ALA A 240 6.98 -10.44 -5.29
N GLY A 241 8.24 -10.13 -5.01
CA GLY A 241 8.66 -9.13 -4.00
C GLY A 241 8.56 -9.59 -2.53
N LEU A 242 7.77 -10.62 -2.21
CA LEU A 242 7.65 -11.14 -0.83
C LEU A 242 8.80 -12.08 -0.45
N LYS A 243 9.33 -12.86 -1.41
CA LYS A 243 10.38 -13.86 -1.18
C LYS A 243 11.64 -13.27 -0.55
N ALA A 244 12.11 -12.12 -1.06
CA ALA A 244 13.28 -11.43 -0.53
C ALA A 244 13.06 -10.90 0.90
N LYS A 245 11.86 -10.37 1.20
CA LYS A 245 11.51 -9.89 2.54
C LYS A 245 11.35 -11.05 3.54
N LEU A 246 10.71 -12.14 3.12
CA LEU A 246 10.55 -13.36 3.93
C LEU A 246 11.88 -14.06 4.26
N GLY A 247 12.85 -14.02 3.34
CA GLY A 247 14.17 -14.63 3.54
C GLY A 247 15.00 -13.97 4.64
N LYS A 248 14.77 -12.68 4.92
CA LYS A 248 15.49 -11.90 5.95
C LYS A 248 14.96 -12.09 7.37
N LEU A 249 13.86 -12.83 7.54
CA LEU A 249 13.21 -13.02 8.83
C LEU A 249 14.00 -13.92 9.78
N THR A 250 13.98 -13.59 11.07
CA THR A 250 14.46 -14.44 12.17
C THR A 250 13.50 -15.61 12.44
N ALA A 251 13.96 -16.62 13.18
CA ALA A 251 13.13 -17.80 13.51
C ALA A 251 11.85 -17.43 14.29
N GLU A 252 11.96 -16.51 15.25
CA GLU A 252 10.82 -16.05 16.07
C GLU A 252 9.77 -15.32 15.21
N GLN A 253 10.21 -14.51 14.25
CA GLN A 253 9.30 -13.82 13.32
C GLN A 253 8.59 -14.79 12.39
N ARG A 254 9.30 -15.79 11.86
CA ARG A 254 8.70 -16.81 10.98
C ARG A 254 7.60 -17.57 11.71
N GLU A 255 7.82 -17.94 12.97
CA GLU A 255 6.81 -18.60 13.80
C GLU A 255 5.61 -17.70 14.06
N GLY A 256 5.83 -16.41 14.36
CA GLY A 256 4.73 -15.45 14.56
C GLY A 256 3.87 -15.22 13.31
N ILE A 257 4.50 -15.13 12.12
CA ILE A 257 3.78 -15.01 10.85
C ILE A 257 3.00 -16.30 10.54
N ALA A 258 3.60 -17.46 10.79
CA ALA A 258 2.96 -18.76 10.61
C ALA A 258 1.69 -18.91 11.46
N ASP A 259 1.76 -18.60 12.76
CA ASP A 259 0.63 -18.69 13.69
C ASP A 259 -0.47 -17.67 13.30
N PHE A 260 -0.08 -16.49 12.82
CA PHE A 260 -1.01 -15.48 12.27
C PHE A 260 -1.76 -15.99 11.03
N LEU A 261 -1.06 -16.53 10.04
CA LEU A 261 -1.67 -17.00 8.79
C LEU A 261 -2.66 -18.15 9.04
N ILE A 262 -2.33 -19.07 9.96
CA ILE A 262 -3.24 -20.16 10.35
C ILE A 262 -4.46 -19.62 11.10
N THR A 263 -4.29 -18.62 11.96
CA THR A 263 -5.40 -18.01 12.69
C THR A 263 -6.38 -17.31 11.74
N VAL A 264 -5.87 -16.66 10.69
CA VAL A 264 -6.71 -16.00 9.68
C VAL A 264 -7.42 -17.04 8.81
N ALA A 265 -6.68 -17.99 8.21
CA ALA A 265 -7.27 -19.00 7.33
C ALA A 265 -8.22 -19.96 8.07
N GLY A 266 -8.02 -20.18 9.37
CA GLY A 266 -8.88 -21.02 10.20
C GLY A 266 -10.07 -20.31 10.83
N ALA A 267 -10.32 -19.03 10.50
CA ALA A 267 -11.31 -18.20 11.17
C ALA A 267 -12.77 -18.65 10.93
N ASP A 268 -13.05 -19.21 9.75
CA ASP A 268 -14.35 -19.77 9.38
C ASP A 268 -14.51 -21.25 9.82
N GLY A 269 -13.44 -21.84 10.35
CA GLY A 269 -13.36 -23.22 10.79
C GLY A 269 -13.11 -24.25 9.68
N ILE A 270 -12.93 -23.84 8.42
CA ILE A 270 -12.72 -24.73 7.27
C ILE A 270 -11.54 -24.24 6.44
N ILE A 271 -10.38 -24.91 6.57
CA ILE A 271 -9.23 -24.61 5.71
C ILE A 271 -9.27 -25.49 4.45
N HIS A 272 -9.31 -24.86 3.29
CA HIS A 272 -9.37 -25.54 2.00
C HIS A 272 -8.00 -26.14 1.61
N PRO A 273 -7.96 -27.26 0.85
CA PRO A 273 -6.69 -27.89 0.44
C PRO A 273 -5.78 -26.98 -0.41
N LYS A 274 -6.35 -26.01 -1.13
CA LYS A 274 -5.58 -25.04 -1.91
C LYS A 274 -4.87 -24.02 -1.02
N GLU A 275 -5.50 -23.59 0.06
CA GLU A 275 -4.90 -22.71 1.07
C GLU A 275 -3.80 -23.42 1.83
N ILE A 276 -3.99 -24.69 2.19
CA ILE A 276 -2.92 -25.51 2.82
C ILE A 276 -1.70 -25.58 1.90
N LYS A 277 -1.89 -25.81 0.59
CA LYS A 277 -0.78 -25.80 -0.37
C LYS A 277 -0.10 -24.42 -0.48
N MET A 278 -0.87 -23.34 -0.38
CA MET A 278 -0.31 -21.98 -0.38
C MET A 278 0.48 -21.73 0.92
N LEU A 279 -0.03 -22.14 2.07
CA LEU A 279 0.68 -22.10 3.36
C LEU A 279 1.99 -22.90 3.30
N GLU A 280 1.97 -24.12 2.75
CA GLU A 280 3.18 -24.94 2.54
C GLU A 280 4.20 -24.20 1.65
N LYS A 281 3.76 -23.50 0.60
CA LYS A 281 4.62 -22.67 -0.26
C LYS A 281 5.21 -21.48 0.50
N VAL A 282 4.41 -20.79 1.32
CA VAL A 282 4.87 -19.66 2.14
C VAL A 282 5.88 -20.15 3.19
N TYR A 283 5.64 -21.29 3.85
CA TYR A 283 6.56 -21.92 4.80
C TYR A 283 7.90 -22.26 4.16
N LYS A 284 7.87 -22.91 2.99
CA LYS A 284 9.09 -23.22 2.21
C LYS A 284 9.87 -21.94 1.89
N THR A 285 9.17 -20.86 1.56
CA THR A 285 9.79 -19.56 1.24
C THR A 285 10.43 -18.91 2.46
N MET A 286 9.83 -19.07 3.64
CA MET A 286 10.41 -18.68 4.92
C MET A 286 11.53 -19.64 5.39
N GLY A 287 11.83 -20.71 4.66
CA GLY A 287 12.81 -21.73 5.06
C GLY A 287 12.38 -22.61 6.24
N MET A 288 11.07 -22.78 6.43
CA MET A 288 10.46 -23.70 7.41
C MET A 288 10.12 -25.05 6.75
N ASP A 289 9.87 -26.09 7.55
CA ASP A 289 9.39 -27.38 7.04
C ASP A 289 7.91 -27.26 6.64
N PRO A 290 7.52 -27.56 5.38
CA PRO A 290 6.10 -27.55 4.98
C PRO A 290 5.22 -28.47 5.84
N SER A 291 5.79 -29.53 6.43
CA SER A 291 5.08 -30.47 7.30
C SER A 291 4.60 -29.82 8.61
N ASP A 292 5.23 -28.72 9.03
CA ASP A 292 4.86 -27.99 10.25
C ASP A 292 3.49 -27.32 10.14
N VAL A 293 3.02 -27.02 8.91
CA VAL A 293 1.68 -26.48 8.66
C VAL A 293 0.61 -27.39 9.26
N GLN A 294 0.74 -28.71 9.06
CA GLN A 294 -0.24 -29.68 9.55
C GLN A 294 -0.20 -29.79 11.08
N ILE A 295 0.99 -29.72 11.68
CA ILE A 295 1.16 -29.76 13.14
C ILE A 295 0.53 -28.53 13.78
N GLN A 296 0.81 -27.34 13.24
CA GLN A 296 0.24 -26.10 13.75
C GLN A 296 -1.28 -26.03 13.50
N LEU A 297 -1.77 -26.52 12.37
CA LEU A 297 -3.20 -26.60 12.10
C LEU A 297 -3.91 -27.54 13.09
N HIS A 298 -3.33 -28.71 13.37
CA HIS A 298 -3.85 -29.61 14.40
C HIS A 298 -3.85 -28.96 15.79
N ARG A 299 -2.80 -28.21 16.14
CA ARG A 299 -2.73 -27.44 17.39
C ARG A 299 -3.81 -26.37 17.45
N PHE A 300 -4.02 -25.63 16.36
CA PHE A 300 -5.05 -24.59 16.24
C PHE A 300 -6.45 -25.18 16.43
N LEU A 301 -6.80 -26.22 15.68
CA LEU A 301 -8.08 -26.91 15.78
C LEU A 301 -8.31 -27.57 17.14
N ALA A 302 -7.26 -28.10 17.78
CA ALA A 302 -7.33 -28.67 19.12
C ALA A 302 -7.42 -27.60 20.24
N SER A 303 -7.03 -26.35 19.94
CA SER A 303 -7.08 -25.23 20.88
C SER A 303 -8.34 -24.38 20.78
N GLY A 304 -9.07 -24.46 19.65
CA GLY A 304 -10.44 -23.95 19.54
C GLY A 304 -11.40 -24.81 20.36
N GLU A 305 -12.59 -24.29 20.70
CA GLU A 305 -13.64 -24.96 21.51
C GLU A 305 -14.20 -26.26 20.90
N SER A 306 -13.55 -26.85 19.90
CA SER A 306 -13.89 -28.15 19.33
C SER A 306 -13.37 -29.29 20.20
N GLN A 307 -14.03 -29.51 21.34
CA GLN A 307 -13.94 -30.78 22.06
C GLN A 307 -14.38 -31.94 21.13
N PRO A 308 -13.90 -33.17 21.36
CA PRO A 308 -14.26 -34.32 20.51
C PRO A 308 -15.78 -34.48 20.42
N VAL A 309 -16.33 -34.37 19.21
CA VAL A 309 -17.76 -34.63 18.96
C VAL A 309 -18.01 -36.12 19.16
N THR A 310 -18.76 -36.45 20.21
CA THR A 310 -19.11 -37.84 20.55
C THR A 310 -20.11 -38.37 19.53
N VAL A 311 -19.64 -39.18 18.58
CA VAL A 311 -20.46 -39.77 17.49
C VAL A 311 -21.40 -40.88 18.00
N LYS A 312 -21.16 -41.44 19.20
CA LYS A 312 -22.03 -42.44 19.81
C LYS A 312 -21.85 -42.47 21.32
N ALA A 313 -22.92 -42.23 22.08
CA ALA A 313 -22.92 -42.46 23.51
C ALA A 313 -22.67 -43.95 23.80
N ALA A 314 -21.81 -44.25 24.78
CA ALA A 314 -21.50 -45.61 25.16
C ALA A 314 -22.75 -46.30 25.72
N ASP A 315 -23.15 -47.41 25.08
CA ASP A 315 -24.20 -48.30 25.58
C ASP A 315 -23.70 -48.97 26.87
N SER A 316 -24.20 -48.53 28.01
CA SER A 316 -23.85 -49.07 29.32
C SER A 316 -24.55 -50.40 29.54
N ALA A 317 -24.05 -51.45 28.89
CA ALA A 317 -24.44 -52.84 29.16
C ALA A 317 -23.25 -53.80 29.02
N LYS A 318 -22.28 -53.72 29.93
CA LYS A 318 -21.79 -54.84 30.76
C LYS A 318 -20.53 -54.51 31.57
N THR A 319 -20.61 -54.94 32.84
CA THR A 319 -19.62 -55.18 33.89
C THR A 319 -18.12 -55.01 33.56
N GLY A 320 -17.52 -53.94 34.08
CA GLY A 320 -16.08 -53.71 34.17
C GLY A 320 -15.78 -52.64 35.24
N TYR A 321 -14.58 -52.71 35.83
CA TYR A 321 -14.12 -52.11 37.10
C TYR A 321 -14.59 -50.69 37.46
N SER A 322 -14.75 -50.48 38.78
CA SER A 322 -15.09 -49.22 39.44
C SER A 322 -14.09 -48.11 39.13
N ILE A 323 -14.56 -47.05 38.46
CA ILE A 323 -13.83 -45.79 38.28
C ILE A 323 -13.92 -45.00 39.60
N PRO A 324 -12.83 -44.37 40.10
CA PRO A 324 -12.89 -43.55 41.31
C PRO A 324 -13.88 -42.40 41.16
N ALA A 325 -14.60 -42.07 42.23
CA ALA A 325 -15.60 -41.02 42.23
C ALA A 325 -14.98 -39.65 41.85
N ARG A 326 -15.64 -38.96 40.93
CA ARG A 326 -15.34 -37.57 40.55
C ARG A 326 -15.52 -36.69 41.81
N PRO A 327 -14.55 -35.84 42.19
CA PRO A 327 -14.77 -34.89 43.26
C PRO A 327 -15.88 -33.92 42.85
N ASP A 328 -16.78 -33.65 43.80
CA ASP A 328 -18.00 -32.87 43.62
C ASP A 328 -17.73 -31.51 42.97
N SER A 329 -18.49 -31.21 41.92
CA SER A 329 -18.61 -29.90 41.29
C SER A 329 -19.21 -28.91 42.29
N GLY A 330 -18.36 -28.05 42.86
CA GLY A 330 -18.75 -26.85 43.57
C GLY A 330 -18.62 -25.62 42.66
N SER A 331 -19.72 -24.87 42.57
CA SER A 331 -19.89 -23.52 42.01
C SER A 331 -19.72 -23.30 40.50
N GLU A 332 -20.64 -22.50 39.97
CA GLU A 332 -20.64 -21.89 38.65
C GLU A 332 -19.28 -21.22 38.39
N ASP A 333 -18.44 -21.85 37.56
CA ASP A 333 -17.24 -21.21 37.03
C ASP A 333 -17.66 -20.19 35.98
N GLU A 334 -17.85 -18.97 36.45
CA GLU A 334 -17.65 -17.76 35.67
C GLU A 334 -16.37 -17.95 34.83
N VAL A 335 -16.46 -17.84 33.51
CA VAL A 335 -15.29 -17.93 32.62
C VAL A 335 -14.40 -16.73 32.94
N VAL A 336 -13.50 -16.89 33.91
CA VAL A 336 -12.52 -15.87 34.27
C VAL A 336 -11.43 -15.93 33.22
N LEU A 337 -11.53 -14.99 32.27
CA LEU A 337 -10.49 -14.70 31.29
C LEU A 337 -9.17 -14.45 32.04
N ASP A 338 -8.18 -15.32 31.85
CA ASP A 338 -6.84 -15.15 32.41
C ASP A 338 -6.15 -13.98 31.70
N VAL A 339 -6.40 -12.78 32.22
CA VAL A 339 -5.87 -11.51 31.72
C VAL A 339 -4.35 -11.50 31.65
N THR A 340 -3.68 -12.28 32.49
CA THR A 340 -2.22 -12.46 32.47
C THR A 340 -1.74 -13.25 31.27
N LYS A 341 -2.43 -14.34 30.89
CA LYS A 341 -2.10 -15.09 29.65
C LYS A 341 -2.45 -14.31 28.38
N LEU A 342 -3.53 -13.53 28.40
CA LEU A 342 -3.88 -12.63 27.30
C LEU A 342 -2.88 -11.49 27.13
N GLN A 343 -2.39 -10.93 28.23
CA GLN A 343 -1.31 -9.94 28.21
C GLN A 343 -0.01 -10.54 27.69
N LEU A 344 0.33 -11.76 28.11
CA LEU A 344 1.56 -12.44 27.68
C LEU A 344 1.52 -12.80 26.18
N LYS A 345 0.37 -13.28 25.67
CA LYS A 345 0.16 -13.45 24.22
C LYS A 345 0.21 -12.10 23.48
N ARG A 346 -0.40 -11.04 24.01
CA ARG A 346 -0.37 -9.68 23.40
C ARG A 346 1.04 -9.08 23.39
N GLU A 347 1.83 -9.31 24.42
CA GLU A 347 3.23 -8.86 24.52
C GLU A 347 4.12 -9.63 23.55
N GLN A 348 3.91 -10.95 23.41
CA GLN A 348 4.57 -11.76 22.38
C GLN A 348 4.22 -11.29 20.95
N THR A 349 2.97 -10.90 20.68
CA THR A 349 2.58 -10.33 19.38
C THR A 349 3.20 -8.94 19.13
N LYS A 350 3.38 -8.14 20.19
CA LYS A 350 3.98 -6.80 20.11
C LYS A 350 5.49 -6.85 19.83
N GLU A 351 6.17 -7.87 20.33
CA GLU A 351 7.60 -8.10 20.09
C GLU A 351 7.86 -8.57 18.65
N VAL A 352 7.01 -9.45 18.11
CA VAL A 352 7.04 -9.87 16.69
C VAL A 352 6.79 -8.70 15.74
N ALA A 353 5.88 -7.78 16.10
CA ALA A 353 5.60 -6.57 15.33
C ALA A 353 6.78 -5.58 15.27
N GLY A 354 7.50 -5.42 16.38
CA GLY A 354 8.69 -4.54 16.45
C GLY A 354 9.88 -5.09 15.67
N LEU A 355 10.05 -6.42 15.61
CA LEU A 355 11.14 -7.04 14.86
C LEU A 355 10.97 -6.91 13.33
N LEU A 356 9.73 -6.75 12.84
CA LEU A 356 9.42 -6.65 11.41
C LEU A 356 9.65 -5.23 10.83
N GLU A 357 9.94 -4.24 11.68
CA GLU A 357 10.17 -2.84 11.26
C GLU A 357 11.37 -2.72 10.32
N ASP A 358 12.50 -3.35 10.64
CA ASP A 358 13.73 -3.25 9.84
C ASP A 358 13.69 -4.03 8.52
N VAL A 359 12.80 -5.02 8.39
CA VAL A 359 12.69 -5.89 7.19
C VAL A 359 11.68 -5.36 6.18
N PHE A 360 10.64 -4.66 6.66
CA PHE A 360 9.53 -4.18 5.82
C PHE A 360 9.45 -2.66 5.69
N ALA A 361 10.31 -1.89 6.38
CA ALA A 361 10.55 -0.50 6.02
C ALA A 361 11.23 -0.46 4.64
N GLU A 362 10.52 0.05 3.64
CA GLU A 362 11.14 0.36 2.36
C GLU A 362 12.10 1.55 2.56
N GLU A 363 13.35 1.37 2.15
CA GLU A 363 14.25 2.49 1.89
C GLU A 363 13.53 3.40 0.89
N ILE A 364 13.20 4.60 1.33
CA ILE A 364 12.62 5.63 0.48
C ILE A 364 13.70 5.97 -0.55
N ASP A 365 13.63 5.36 -1.74
CA ASP A 365 14.54 5.68 -2.83
C ASP A 365 14.53 7.19 -3.07
N GLU A 366 15.70 7.81 -2.92
CA GLU A 366 15.97 9.16 -3.38
C GLU A 366 15.74 9.20 -4.90
N PRO A 367 15.17 10.28 -5.46
CA PRO A 367 14.76 10.31 -6.85
C PRO A 367 15.99 10.41 -7.77
N GLU A 368 16.36 9.30 -8.41
CA GLU A 368 17.28 9.34 -9.55
C GLU A 368 16.62 9.90 -10.82
N PRO A 369 17.40 10.60 -11.68
CA PRO A 369 16.88 11.31 -12.83
C PRO A 369 16.47 10.35 -13.97
N GLN A 370 15.22 10.48 -14.43
CA GLN A 370 14.65 9.69 -15.51
C GLN A 370 15.20 10.09 -16.89
N ILE A 371 15.69 9.12 -17.65
CA ILE A 371 15.82 9.19 -19.12
C ILE A 371 14.57 8.54 -19.71
N ALA A 372 13.89 9.27 -20.59
CA ALA A 372 12.73 8.79 -21.33
C ALA A 372 13.17 8.09 -22.61
N ASP A 373 12.63 6.90 -22.89
CA ASP A 373 12.21 6.50 -24.22
C ASP A 373 11.15 5.38 -24.15
N ALA A 374 10.35 5.31 -25.20
CA ALA A 374 9.16 4.45 -25.32
C ALA A 374 9.51 2.96 -25.24
N SER A 375 8.75 2.20 -24.46
CA SER A 375 8.85 0.74 -24.42
C SER A 375 7.56 0.11 -23.87
N ASP A 376 7.04 -0.86 -24.62
CA ASP A 376 5.73 -1.50 -24.40
C ASP A 376 5.85 -2.98 -23.98
N PHE A 377 7.00 -3.41 -23.48
CA PHE A 377 7.14 -4.74 -22.88
C PHE A 377 8.24 -4.75 -21.81
N TYR A 378 7.90 -4.70 -20.52
CA TYR A 378 8.88 -4.59 -19.42
C TYR A 378 9.91 -3.43 -19.53
N GLY A 379 9.66 -2.42 -20.37
CA GLY A 379 10.66 -1.39 -20.68
C GLY A 379 11.59 -1.72 -21.87
N LEU A 380 11.22 -2.70 -22.70
CA LEU A 380 11.85 -3.05 -23.97
C LEU A 380 10.93 -2.79 -25.20
N ASP A 381 11.55 -2.53 -26.35
CA ASP A 381 10.91 -2.25 -27.65
C ASP A 381 10.26 -3.53 -28.25
N MET A 382 9.27 -3.41 -29.16
CA MET A 382 8.61 -4.56 -29.81
C MET A 382 9.60 -5.53 -30.50
N LEU A 383 10.76 -5.02 -30.90
CA LEU A 383 11.87 -5.79 -31.47
C LEU A 383 12.45 -6.83 -30.50
N PHE A 384 12.34 -6.61 -29.19
CA PHE A 384 12.83 -7.54 -28.15
C PHE A 384 11.94 -8.76 -27.97
N LYS A 385 10.63 -8.66 -28.24
CA LYS A 385 9.73 -9.82 -28.19
C LYS A 385 10.05 -10.81 -29.30
N ASP A 386 10.24 -10.32 -30.53
CA ASP A 386 10.63 -11.15 -31.67
C ASP A 386 12.02 -11.80 -31.43
N LEU A 387 12.92 -11.07 -30.77
CA LEU A 387 14.22 -11.58 -30.34
C LEU A 387 14.10 -12.71 -29.30
N LEU A 388 13.25 -12.55 -28.28
CA LEU A 388 13.01 -13.57 -27.25
C LEU A 388 12.35 -14.83 -27.83
N GLU A 389 11.39 -14.68 -28.75
CA GLU A 389 10.79 -15.82 -29.46
C GLU A 389 11.83 -16.56 -30.33
N GLU A 390 12.73 -15.84 -31.00
CA GLU A 390 13.79 -16.46 -31.82
C GLU A 390 14.88 -17.10 -30.95
N LEU A 391 15.21 -16.51 -29.79
CA LEU A 391 16.11 -17.09 -28.78
C LEU A 391 15.56 -18.41 -28.21
N GLY A 392 14.25 -18.50 -27.99
CA GLY A 392 13.55 -19.71 -27.54
C GLY A 392 13.54 -20.88 -28.52
N SER A 393 14.04 -20.69 -29.75
CA SER A 393 14.12 -21.76 -30.75
C SER A 393 15.22 -22.79 -30.44
N LYS A 394 16.20 -22.45 -29.60
CA LYS A 394 17.32 -23.33 -29.21
C LYS A 394 17.75 -23.10 -27.77
N ASP A 395 18.13 -24.18 -27.10
CA ASP A 395 18.52 -24.15 -25.68
C ASP A 395 19.94 -23.64 -25.46
N VAL A 396 20.79 -23.81 -26.48
CA VAL A 396 22.20 -23.43 -26.45
C VAL A 396 22.58 -22.80 -27.78
N TRP A 397 23.18 -21.62 -27.71
CA TRP A 397 23.68 -20.87 -28.84
C TRP A 397 25.21 -20.82 -28.83
N GLU A 398 25.82 -21.18 -29.97
CA GLU A 398 27.23 -20.88 -30.22
C GLU A 398 27.43 -19.37 -30.38
N ARG A 399 28.53 -18.82 -29.87
CA ARG A 399 28.78 -17.36 -29.88
C ARG A 399 28.66 -16.74 -31.27
N ASP A 400 29.27 -17.35 -32.29
CA ASP A 400 29.18 -16.86 -33.68
C ASP A 400 27.73 -16.82 -34.21
N ALA A 401 26.88 -17.75 -33.76
CA ALA A 401 25.47 -17.81 -34.16
C ALA A 401 24.61 -16.80 -33.39
N PHE A 402 24.92 -16.56 -32.12
CA PHE A 402 24.29 -15.50 -31.32
C PHE A 402 24.67 -14.12 -31.84
N GLU A 403 25.95 -13.86 -32.14
CA GLU A 403 26.38 -12.58 -32.73
C GLU A 403 25.67 -12.29 -34.06
N ALA A 404 25.48 -13.31 -34.91
CA ALA A 404 24.71 -13.18 -36.14
C ALA A 404 23.21 -12.87 -35.89
N LEU A 405 22.63 -13.43 -34.82
CA LEU A 405 21.27 -13.13 -34.37
C LEU A 405 21.18 -11.67 -33.87
N MET A 406 22.10 -11.22 -33.02
CA MET A 406 22.06 -9.85 -32.50
C MET A 406 22.32 -8.80 -33.60
N ALA A 407 23.17 -9.12 -34.58
CA ALA A 407 23.41 -8.28 -35.75
C ALA A 407 22.14 -8.10 -36.61
N LYS A 408 21.25 -9.11 -36.67
CA LYS A 408 19.95 -9.03 -37.37
C LYS A 408 19.02 -7.99 -36.73
N TYR A 409 19.11 -7.82 -35.42
CA TYR A 409 18.32 -6.86 -34.63
C TYR A 409 19.05 -5.54 -34.36
N HIS A 410 20.26 -5.34 -34.91
CA HIS A 410 21.11 -4.17 -34.70
C HIS A 410 21.51 -3.91 -33.23
N ILE A 411 21.60 -4.96 -32.40
CA ILE A 411 21.96 -4.87 -30.98
C ILE A 411 23.37 -5.42 -30.76
N MET A 412 24.13 -4.80 -29.84
CA MET A 412 25.43 -5.36 -29.44
C MET A 412 25.23 -6.60 -28.56
N PRO A 413 25.93 -7.73 -28.82
CA PRO A 413 25.73 -8.99 -28.11
C PRO A 413 25.85 -8.89 -26.59
N SER A 414 26.90 -8.22 -26.10
CA SER A 414 27.14 -8.07 -24.66
C SER A 414 26.08 -7.19 -23.99
N GLY A 415 25.69 -6.09 -24.63
CA GLY A 415 24.66 -5.19 -24.10
C GLY A 415 23.28 -5.84 -24.08
N ALA A 416 23.01 -6.75 -25.00
CA ALA A 416 21.75 -7.47 -25.01
C ALA A 416 21.65 -8.56 -23.94
N VAL A 417 22.74 -9.28 -23.64
CA VAL A 417 22.78 -10.23 -22.52
C VAL A 417 22.54 -9.47 -21.22
N GLU A 418 23.23 -8.35 -21.03
CA GLU A 418 23.07 -7.50 -19.85
C GLU A 418 21.63 -6.97 -19.73
N SER A 419 21.08 -6.34 -20.78
CA SER A 419 19.72 -5.79 -20.71
C SER A 419 18.63 -6.87 -20.59
N LEU A 420 18.79 -8.03 -21.22
CA LEU A 420 17.84 -9.14 -21.09
C LEU A 420 17.89 -9.76 -19.71
N ASN A 421 19.08 -9.95 -19.15
CA ASN A 421 19.24 -10.44 -17.79
C ASN A 421 18.79 -9.41 -16.76
N GLU A 422 19.03 -8.12 -16.96
CA GLU A 422 18.54 -7.05 -16.08
C GLU A 422 17.01 -7.04 -16.05
N VAL A 423 16.36 -7.09 -17.22
CA VAL A 423 14.89 -7.18 -17.28
C VAL A 423 14.36 -8.50 -16.73
N ALA A 424 15.05 -9.62 -16.97
CA ALA A 424 14.69 -10.91 -16.40
C ALA A 424 14.83 -10.89 -14.87
N PHE A 425 15.89 -10.28 -14.35
CA PHE A 425 16.15 -10.17 -12.92
C PHE A 425 15.15 -9.22 -12.24
N ASP A 426 14.83 -8.09 -12.85
CA ASP A 426 13.89 -7.10 -12.33
C ASP A 426 12.45 -7.64 -12.24
N ASN A 427 12.06 -8.54 -13.14
CA ASN A 427 10.68 -9.04 -13.23
C ASN A 427 10.51 -10.49 -12.72
N PHE A 428 11.55 -11.31 -12.80
CA PHE A 428 11.52 -12.75 -12.51
C PHE A 428 12.61 -13.22 -11.53
N ASP A 429 13.52 -12.34 -11.09
CA ASP A 429 14.56 -12.60 -10.07
C ASP A 429 15.49 -13.78 -10.45
N ASP A 430 15.70 -13.99 -11.75
CA ASP A 430 16.59 -15.00 -12.33
C ASP A 430 17.08 -14.57 -13.73
N GLU A 431 18.21 -15.10 -14.19
CA GLU A 431 18.81 -14.76 -15.48
C GLU A 431 18.16 -15.57 -16.61
N VAL A 432 17.90 -14.91 -17.74
CA VAL A 432 17.35 -15.56 -18.95
C VAL A 432 18.45 -16.14 -19.84
N LEU A 433 19.66 -15.57 -19.81
CA LEU A 433 20.82 -16.01 -20.59
C LEU A 433 22.05 -16.20 -19.70
N PHE A 434 22.69 -17.36 -19.79
CA PHE A 434 23.98 -17.62 -19.13
C PHE A 434 25.12 -17.53 -20.15
N ASP A 435 26.02 -16.55 -20.00
CA ASP A 435 27.18 -16.35 -20.89
C ASP A 435 28.47 -16.96 -20.29
N GLU A 436 28.72 -18.23 -20.56
CA GLU A 436 29.98 -18.92 -20.23
C GLU A 436 30.82 -19.20 -21.49
N GLU A 437 31.03 -20.46 -21.88
CA GLU A 437 31.65 -20.82 -23.16
C GLU A 437 30.66 -20.75 -24.34
N LYS A 438 29.37 -20.93 -24.04
CA LYS A 438 28.22 -20.84 -24.94
C LYS A 438 27.10 -20.10 -24.21
N ILE A 439 26.12 -19.61 -24.98
CA ILE A 439 24.98 -18.90 -24.42
C ILE A 439 23.86 -19.90 -24.19
N GLU A 440 23.58 -20.21 -22.92
CA GLU A 440 22.49 -21.09 -22.52
C GLU A 440 21.24 -20.28 -22.18
N VAL A 441 20.07 -20.76 -22.62
CA VAL A 441 18.79 -20.06 -22.42
C VAL A 441 18.00 -20.73 -21.31
N ASN A 442 17.65 -19.97 -20.27
CA ASN A 442 16.78 -20.44 -19.19
C ASN A 442 15.31 -20.46 -19.67
N ARG A 443 14.79 -21.65 -20.00
CA ARG A 443 13.42 -21.80 -20.53
C ARG A 443 12.33 -21.41 -19.55
N GLU A 444 12.52 -21.64 -18.26
CA GLU A 444 11.51 -21.32 -17.26
C GLU A 444 11.28 -19.81 -17.22
N VAL A 445 12.37 -19.04 -17.17
CA VAL A 445 12.34 -17.56 -17.23
C VAL A 445 11.87 -17.07 -18.59
N LEU A 446 12.30 -17.69 -19.69
CA LEU A 446 11.88 -17.29 -21.03
C LEU A 446 10.36 -17.49 -21.27
N GLU A 447 9.80 -18.60 -20.81
CA GLU A 447 8.36 -18.87 -20.92
C GLU A 447 7.54 -17.91 -20.06
N GLU A 448 8.04 -17.55 -18.87
CA GLU A 448 7.42 -16.53 -18.00
C GLU A 448 7.55 -15.12 -18.59
N MET A 449 8.65 -14.82 -19.29
CA MET A 449 8.84 -13.56 -20.03
C MET A 449 7.94 -13.44 -21.26
N LEU A 450 7.55 -14.54 -21.91
CA LEU A 450 6.71 -14.55 -23.11
C LEU A 450 5.21 -14.72 -22.84
N ALA A 451 4.84 -15.12 -21.62
CA ALA A 451 3.46 -15.23 -21.14
C ALA A 451 2.83 -13.86 -20.86
#